data_AF-D4M6R4-F1
#
_entry.id   AF-D4M6R4-F1
#
_cell.length_a   1.000
_cell.length_b   1.000
_cell.length_c   1.000
_cell.angle_alpha   90.00
_cell.angle_beta   90.00
_cell.angle_gamma   90.00
#
_symmetry.space_group_name_H-M   'P 1'
#
loop_
_entity.id
_entity.type
_entity.pdbx_description
1 polymer ?
#
loop_
_entity_poly.entity_id
_entity_poly.type
_entity_poly.pdbx_seq_one_letter_code
_entity_poly.pdbx_strand_id
1 'polypeptide(L)'
;MSTYVRTDWVARNEYTTPIKEVPIYRNSGIIKAVTKENEKIQVGRITYEEFENEEFQYIISPFWPIIDTLSTRVFQGIPGIDMDLRLDHYYRVNYVPVFITERTPGSSREDLWELLDSVGLDYYDRLEWLIRTDLRAAIDNLIVERAREEAVSKKVENARDLKACIESGQYGDEIIIENISSLGTDSRSCVKMLNRLMHYGIRLKSKQEKINLNVEDYKSWMPVLEGMFQMDEQLRKRQQKKGIALAKEKGKYKGRKRKEIDDKFLEKIISRFQKKEIPLEEALLATGLSKSTFYRRIKENQ
;
A
#
# COMPACT_ATOMS: atom_id res chain seq x y z
N MET A 1 8.37 5.10 22.95
CA MET A 1 9.63 5.84 23.17
C MET A 1 9.88 6.67 21.93
N SER A 2 10.00 7.99 22.06
CA SER A 2 10.51 8.84 20.97
C SER A 2 11.98 8.49 20.82
N THR A 3 12.31 7.71 19.80
CA THR A 3 13.68 7.31 19.53
C THR A 3 14.34 8.51 18.85
N TYR A 4 15.22 9.17 19.60
CA TYR A 4 15.93 10.39 19.20
C TYR A 4 16.70 10.18 17.90
N VAL A 5 16.39 10.96 16.87
CA VAL A 5 17.16 10.98 15.62
C VAL A 5 18.40 11.84 15.84
N ARG A 6 19.57 11.27 15.57
CA ARG A 6 20.84 11.94 15.80
C ARG A 6 21.15 12.90 14.66
N THR A 7 21.30 14.17 15.01
CA THR A 7 21.76 15.25 14.12
C THR A 7 23.19 15.67 14.43
N ASP A 8 23.73 15.26 15.58
CA ASP A 8 25.06 15.58 16.11
C ASP A 8 26.16 14.61 15.64
N TRP A 9 25.90 13.86 14.57
CA TRP A 9 26.81 12.82 14.13
C TRP A 9 28.05 13.40 13.43
N VAL A 10 29.22 12.89 13.82
CA VAL A 10 30.52 13.27 13.27
C VAL A 10 30.98 12.21 12.30
N ALA A 11 31.47 12.67 11.15
CA ALA A 11 32.02 11.80 10.12
C ALA A 11 33.13 10.90 10.66
N ARG A 12 33.06 9.60 10.33
CA ARG A 12 34.03 8.61 10.81
C ARG A 12 35.24 8.47 9.88
N ASN A 13 35.07 8.79 8.60
CA ASN A 13 36.07 8.66 7.55
C ASN A 13 35.69 9.52 6.32
N GLU A 14 36.55 9.52 5.30
CA GLU A 14 36.35 10.24 4.03
C GLU A 14 35.02 9.87 3.34
N TYR A 15 34.68 8.58 3.26
CA TYR A 15 33.45 8.08 2.62
C TYR A 15 32.15 8.51 3.31
N THR A 16 32.23 9.07 4.50
CA THR A 16 31.06 9.49 5.28
C THR A 16 31.13 10.97 5.67
N THR A 17 32.15 11.69 5.19
CA THR A 17 32.29 13.14 5.37
C THR A 17 31.61 13.85 4.21
N PRO A 18 30.52 14.60 4.44
CA PRO A 18 29.76 15.21 3.35
C PRO A 18 30.56 16.27 2.60
N ILE A 19 30.45 16.26 1.27
CA ILE A 19 30.88 17.35 0.41
C ILE A 19 29.90 18.50 0.60
N LYS A 20 30.43 19.70 0.84
CA LYS A 20 29.66 20.92 1.14
C LYS A 20 29.63 21.93 0.00
N GLU A 21 30.28 21.62 -1.10
CA GLU A 21 30.27 22.43 -2.31
C GLU A 21 28.89 22.42 -2.96
N VAL A 22 28.68 23.29 -3.95
CA VAL A 22 27.42 23.32 -4.70
C VAL A 22 27.50 22.24 -5.78
N PRO A 23 26.57 21.26 -5.81
CA PRO A 23 26.59 20.25 -6.83
C PRO A 23 26.19 20.84 -8.20
N ILE A 24 26.87 20.38 -9.26
CA ILE A 24 26.54 20.70 -10.66
C ILE A 24 25.37 19.88 -11.19
N TYR A 25 25.15 18.71 -10.59
CA TYR A 25 24.04 17.82 -10.93
C TYR A 25 23.48 17.20 -9.65
N ARG A 26 22.15 17.09 -9.60
CA ARG A 26 21.44 16.48 -8.49
C ARG A 26 20.28 15.65 -9.01
N ASN A 27 20.18 14.42 -8.53
CA ASN A 27 19.05 13.53 -8.76
C ASN A 27 18.50 13.04 -7.42
N SER A 28 17.19 12.84 -7.30
CA SER A 28 16.57 12.40 -6.05
C SER A 28 15.47 11.38 -6.28
N GLY A 29 15.42 10.39 -5.41
CA GLY A 29 14.40 9.35 -5.35
C GLY A 29 13.83 9.17 -3.94
N ILE A 30 12.59 8.72 -3.86
CA ILE A 30 11.94 8.23 -2.65
C ILE A 30 12.09 6.71 -2.61
N ILE A 31 12.75 6.20 -1.57
CA ILE A 31 12.82 4.78 -1.28
C ILE A 31 11.47 4.33 -0.73
N LYS A 32 10.88 3.32 -1.37
CA LYS A 32 9.58 2.74 -0.96
C LYS A 32 9.70 1.26 -0.66
N ALA A 33 9.16 0.83 0.48
CA ALA A 33 8.96 -0.58 0.81
C ALA A 33 7.63 -1.07 0.24
N VAL A 34 7.67 -2.13 -0.57
CA VAL A 34 6.47 -2.69 -1.21
C VAL A 34 5.94 -3.86 -0.39
N THR A 35 4.72 -3.73 0.14
CA THR A 35 4.08 -4.79 0.93
C THR A 35 3.61 -5.96 0.04
N LYS A 36 3.23 -7.08 0.66
CA LYS A 36 2.60 -8.21 -0.05
C LYS A 36 1.27 -7.85 -0.73
N GLU A 37 0.61 -6.80 -0.26
CA GLU A 37 -0.63 -6.25 -0.84
C GLU A 37 -0.35 -5.21 -1.93
N ASN A 38 0.91 -5.06 -2.34
CA ASN A 38 1.39 -4.11 -3.33
C ASN A 38 1.23 -2.64 -2.92
N GLU A 39 1.12 -2.37 -1.62
CA GLU A 39 1.15 -1.02 -1.07
C GLU A 39 2.60 -0.52 -1.01
N LYS A 40 2.84 0.71 -1.48
CA LYS A 40 4.16 1.34 -1.50
C LYS A 40 4.28 2.32 -0.33
N ILE A 41 5.04 1.95 0.70
CA ILE A 41 5.24 2.75 1.91
C ILE A 41 6.55 3.54 1.78
N GLN A 42 6.55 4.84 2.07
CA GLN A 42 7.72 5.69 1.91
C GLN A 42 8.63 5.58 3.13
N VAL A 43 9.86 5.09 2.94
CA VAL A 43 10.78 4.80 4.05
C VAL A 43 12.02 5.70 4.06
N GLY A 44 12.26 6.47 3.00
CA GLY A 44 13.32 7.46 2.99
C GLY A 44 13.47 8.16 1.65
N ARG A 45 14.37 9.13 1.61
CA ARG A 45 14.85 9.78 0.39
C ARG A 45 16.29 9.35 0.12
N ILE A 46 16.63 9.17 -1.14
CA ILE A 46 18.01 9.04 -1.61
C ILE A 46 18.29 10.14 -2.61
N THR A 47 19.40 10.85 -2.43
CA THR A 47 19.85 11.92 -3.32
C THR A 47 21.23 11.58 -3.82
N TYR A 48 21.45 11.70 -5.13
CA TYR A 48 22.77 11.69 -5.75
C TYR A 48 23.16 13.12 -6.10
N GLU A 49 24.41 13.47 -5.82
CA GLU A 49 25.01 14.77 -6.12
C GLU A 49 26.38 14.57 -6.74
N GLU A 50 26.67 15.38 -7.76
CA GLU A 50 27.94 15.39 -8.48
C GLU A 50 28.49 16.81 -8.50
N PHE A 51 29.81 16.94 -8.40
CA PHE A 51 30.54 18.20 -8.21
C PHE A 51 31.52 18.47 -9.35
N GLU A 52 32.01 19.72 -9.46
CA GLU A 52 32.90 20.14 -10.55
C GLU A 52 34.21 19.36 -10.63
N ASN A 53 34.69 18.83 -9.51
CA ASN A 53 35.92 18.06 -9.39
C ASN A 53 35.73 16.55 -9.66
N GLU A 54 34.61 16.14 -10.27
CA GLU A 54 34.23 14.75 -10.53
C GLU A 54 33.96 13.92 -9.26
N GLU A 55 33.98 14.54 -8.08
CA GLU A 55 33.50 13.89 -6.86
C GLU A 55 31.97 13.76 -6.89
N PHE A 56 31.46 12.81 -6.12
CA PHE A 56 30.04 12.61 -5.97
C PHE A 56 29.68 12.12 -4.58
N GLN A 57 28.41 12.27 -4.20
CA GLN A 57 27.89 11.68 -2.97
C GLN A 57 26.47 11.16 -3.12
N TYR A 58 26.18 10.10 -2.37
CA TYR A 58 24.83 9.66 -2.08
C TYR A 58 24.45 10.09 -0.66
N ILE A 59 23.26 10.65 -0.53
CA ILE A 59 22.67 11.07 0.74
C ILE A 59 21.39 10.28 0.93
N ILE A 60 21.34 9.43 1.96
CA ILE A 60 20.13 8.68 2.33
C ILE A 60 19.55 9.30 3.59
N SER A 61 18.31 9.79 3.51
CA SER A 61 17.57 10.42 4.60
C SER A 61 16.35 9.54 4.95
N PRO A 62 16.42 8.68 5.98
CA PRO A 62 15.32 7.80 6.34
C PRO A 62 14.12 8.57 6.93
N PHE A 63 12.90 8.13 6.62
CA PHE A 63 11.68 8.70 7.17
C PHE A 63 11.33 8.01 8.50
N TRP A 64 12.11 8.30 9.56
CA TRP A 64 11.96 7.71 10.89
C TRP A 64 10.53 7.72 11.45
N PRO A 65 9.74 8.80 11.31
CA PRO A 65 8.36 8.81 11.77
C PRO A 65 7.48 7.71 11.15
N ILE A 66 7.79 7.28 9.93
CA ILE A 66 7.13 6.17 9.25
C ILE A 66 7.79 4.86 9.60
N ILE A 67 9.13 4.76 9.48
CA ILE A 67 9.87 3.52 9.75
C ILE A 67 9.52 2.94 11.13
N ASP A 68 9.42 3.79 12.14
CA ASP A 68 9.10 3.40 13.51
C ASP A 68 7.71 2.74 13.69
N THR A 69 6.80 2.89 12.71
CA THR A 69 5.46 2.27 12.74
C THR A 69 5.44 0.94 12.00
N LEU A 70 6.49 0.61 11.26
CA LEU A 70 6.57 -0.59 10.44
C LEU A 70 7.07 -1.79 11.22
N SER A 71 6.54 -2.96 10.90
CA SER A 71 7.09 -4.23 11.38
C SER A 71 8.32 -4.64 10.56
N THR A 72 9.21 -5.43 11.16
CA THR A 72 10.37 -6.04 10.48
C THR A 72 9.99 -6.96 9.31
N ARG A 73 8.73 -7.40 9.22
CA ARG A 73 8.22 -8.15 8.06
C ARG A 73 7.99 -7.26 6.84
N VAL A 74 7.77 -5.97 7.05
CA VAL A 74 7.49 -4.98 6.00
C VAL A 74 8.76 -4.25 5.60
N PHE A 75 9.60 -3.90 6.57
CA PHE A 75 10.85 -3.17 6.35
C PHE A 75 11.94 -3.67 7.30
N GLN A 76 13.04 -4.17 6.75
CA GLN A 76 14.18 -4.72 7.51
C GLN A 76 15.35 -3.74 7.64
N GLY A 77 15.34 -2.66 6.86
CA GLY A 77 16.42 -1.70 6.76
C GLY A 77 16.81 -1.43 5.30
N ILE A 78 17.68 -0.45 5.10
CA ILE A 78 18.27 -0.14 3.78
C ILE A 78 19.62 -0.88 3.67
N PRO A 79 19.82 -1.76 2.68
CA PRO A 79 21.07 -2.49 2.49
C PRO A 79 22.32 -1.60 2.51
N GLY A 80 23.31 -1.99 3.33
CA GLY A 80 24.57 -1.26 3.48
C GLY A 80 24.51 -0.02 4.38
N ILE A 81 23.37 0.22 5.04
CA ILE A 81 23.19 1.29 6.02
C ILE A 81 23.00 0.68 7.42
N ASP A 82 23.84 1.10 8.36
CA ASP A 82 23.68 0.81 9.79
C ASP A 82 22.60 1.73 10.37
N MET A 83 21.36 1.25 10.32
CA MET A 83 20.19 2.02 10.77
C MET A 83 20.10 2.13 12.30
N ASP A 84 20.86 1.34 13.07
CA ASP A 84 20.88 1.42 14.54
C ASP A 84 21.52 2.73 15.02
N LEU A 85 22.36 3.37 14.19
CA LEU A 85 22.91 4.70 14.45
C LEU A 85 21.83 5.79 14.50
N ARG A 86 20.71 5.56 13.83
CA ARG A 86 19.54 6.45 13.77
C ARG A 86 19.87 7.89 13.38
N LEU A 87 20.64 8.05 12.31
CA LEU A 87 21.03 9.34 11.77
C LEU A 87 19.91 9.96 10.92
N ASP A 88 19.87 11.29 10.90
CA ASP A 88 19.02 12.05 9.98
C ASP A 88 19.47 11.87 8.52
N HIS A 89 20.79 11.83 8.30
CA HIS A 89 21.41 11.68 6.99
C HIS A 89 22.55 10.66 7.04
N TYR A 90 22.58 9.75 6.07
CA TYR A 90 23.68 8.81 5.83
C TYR A 90 24.38 9.19 4.53
N TYR A 91 25.62 9.65 4.65
CA TYR A 91 26.45 10.04 3.52
C TYR A 91 27.29 8.87 3.01
N ARG A 92 27.43 8.79 1.69
CA ARG A 92 28.37 7.91 0.97
C ARG A 92 29.07 8.74 -0.09
N VAL A 93 30.26 9.20 0.23
CA VAL A 93 31.06 10.10 -0.62
C VAL A 93 32.05 9.27 -1.43
N ASN A 94 32.12 9.53 -2.73
CA ASN A 94 32.95 8.84 -3.73
C ASN A 94 32.82 7.30 -3.68
N TYR A 95 31.66 6.81 -3.23
CA TYR A 95 31.37 5.39 -3.07
C TYR A 95 29.90 5.10 -3.37
N VAL A 96 29.64 4.12 -4.24
CA VAL A 96 28.28 3.71 -4.58
C VAL A 96 27.74 2.76 -3.50
N PRO A 97 26.65 3.11 -2.78
CA PRO A 97 26.13 2.26 -1.70
C PRO A 97 25.60 0.91 -2.21
N VAL A 98 25.65 -0.11 -1.34
CA VAL A 98 25.13 -1.47 -1.61
C VAL A 98 23.68 -1.43 -2.10
N PHE A 99 22.86 -0.54 -1.53
CA PHE A 99 21.50 -0.30 -1.99
C PHE A 99 21.40 -0.04 -3.51
N ILE A 100 22.35 0.71 -4.08
CA ILE A 100 22.40 1.03 -5.50
C ILE A 100 23.04 -0.13 -6.28
N THR A 101 24.19 -0.66 -5.85
CA THR A 101 24.95 -1.67 -6.61
C THR A 101 24.19 -2.97 -6.83
N GLU A 102 23.39 -3.41 -5.85
CA GLU A 102 22.61 -4.66 -5.93
C GLU A 102 21.41 -4.59 -6.89
N ARG A 103 21.13 -3.42 -7.48
CA ARG A 103 19.93 -3.19 -8.30
C ARG A 103 20.22 -2.54 -9.65
N THR A 104 21.48 -2.16 -9.90
CA THR A 104 21.87 -1.38 -11.08
C THR A 104 22.93 -2.12 -11.88
N PRO A 105 22.95 -1.95 -13.21
CA PRO A 105 24.01 -2.51 -14.03
C PRO A 105 25.37 -1.91 -13.66
N GLY A 106 26.38 -2.77 -13.61
CA GLY A 106 27.77 -2.37 -13.42
C GLY A 106 28.32 -1.60 -14.62
N SER A 107 29.27 -0.68 -14.40
CA SER A 107 29.88 0.12 -15.49
C SER A 107 30.71 -0.73 -16.45
N SER A 108 31.16 -1.91 -16.01
CA SER A 108 31.98 -2.84 -16.79
C SER A 108 31.18 -3.88 -17.59
N ARG A 109 29.84 -3.79 -17.61
CA ARG A 109 28.99 -4.72 -18.38
C ARG A 109 29.11 -4.45 -19.88
N GLU A 110 29.23 -5.51 -20.68
CA GLU A 110 29.26 -5.41 -22.15
C GLU A 110 27.95 -4.85 -22.73
N ASP A 111 26.81 -5.25 -22.16
CA ASP A 111 25.45 -4.86 -22.57
C ASP A 111 24.94 -3.57 -21.91
N LEU A 112 25.80 -2.80 -21.23
CA LEU A 112 25.38 -1.66 -20.41
C LEU A 112 24.55 -0.63 -21.18
N TRP A 113 25.01 -0.20 -22.35
CA TRP A 113 24.35 0.87 -23.10
C TRP A 113 23.02 0.41 -23.71
N GLU A 114 22.90 -0.87 -24.09
CA GLU A 114 21.63 -1.45 -24.54
C GLU A 114 20.61 -1.48 -23.39
N LEU A 115 21.07 -1.82 -22.18
CA LEU A 115 20.24 -1.75 -20.99
C LEU A 115 19.79 -0.31 -20.76
N LEU A 116 20.70 0.66 -20.69
CA LEU A 116 20.39 2.08 -20.47
C LEU A 116 19.39 2.62 -21.51
N ASP A 117 19.59 2.32 -22.79
CA ASP A 117 18.69 2.73 -23.87
C ASP A 117 17.28 2.12 -23.71
N SER A 118 17.18 0.87 -23.23
CA SER A 118 15.88 0.21 -23.00
C SER A 118 14.99 0.93 -21.96
N VAL A 119 15.58 1.77 -21.11
CA VAL A 119 14.86 2.63 -20.15
C VAL A 119 14.93 4.11 -20.52
N GLY A 120 15.41 4.42 -21.73
CA GLY A 120 15.52 5.77 -22.29
C GLY A 120 16.62 6.61 -21.63
N LEU A 121 17.75 6.00 -21.29
CA LEU A 121 18.94 6.68 -20.78
C LEU A 121 20.07 6.66 -21.81
N ASP A 122 20.60 7.85 -22.09
CA ASP A 122 21.75 8.10 -22.94
C ASP A 122 23.02 8.46 -22.13
N TYR A 123 22.92 8.45 -20.80
CA TYR A 123 24.02 8.63 -19.87
C TYR A 123 23.96 7.59 -18.74
N TYR A 124 25.09 7.36 -18.08
CA TYR A 124 25.20 6.39 -17.01
C TYR A 124 24.94 7.04 -15.64
N ASP A 125 23.70 7.00 -15.19
CA ASP A 125 23.30 7.31 -13.81
C ASP A 125 22.55 6.12 -13.20
N ARG A 126 23.15 5.55 -12.16
CA ARG A 126 22.62 4.39 -11.43
C ARG A 126 21.35 4.71 -10.64
N LEU A 127 21.24 5.91 -10.07
CA LEU A 127 20.01 6.31 -9.36
C LEU A 127 18.88 6.55 -10.36
N GLU A 128 19.18 7.19 -11.49
CA GLU A 128 18.22 7.40 -12.56
C GLU A 128 17.68 6.08 -13.13
N TRP A 129 18.57 5.10 -13.36
CA TRP A 129 18.19 3.73 -13.73
C TRP A 129 17.17 3.14 -12.75
N LEU A 130 17.41 3.29 -11.44
CA LEU A 130 16.50 2.77 -10.42
C LEU A 130 15.17 3.49 -10.37
N ILE A 131 15.16 4.80 -10.61
CA ILE A 131 13.92 5.56 -10.65
C ILE A 131 13.05 5.14 -11.83
N ARG A 132 13.66 4.68 -12.93
CA ARG A 132 12.97 4.26 -14.17
C ARG A 132 12.57 2.79 -14.19
N THR A 133 13.00 2.00 -13.20
CA THR A 133 12.74 0.55 -13.17
C THR A 133 12.14 0.13 -11.84
N ASP A 134 11.30 -0.90 -11.84
CA ASP A 134 10.77 -1.50 -10.59
C ASP A 134 11.71 -2.59 -10.03
N LEU A 135 13.02 -2.50 -10.31
CA LEU A 135 14.01 -3.51 -9.91
C LEU A 135 14.19 -3.55 -8.39
N ARG A 136 14.29 -4.78 -7.87
CA ARG A 136 14.46 -5.06 -6.44
C ARG A 136 15.64 -5.98 -6.26
N ALA A 137 16.36 -5.82 -5.15
CA ALA A 137 17.36 -6.79 -4.76
C ALA A 137 16.68 -8.06 -4.23
N ALA A 138 17.35 -9.21 -4.31
CA ALA A 138 16.79 -10.48 -3.81
C ALA A 138 16.56 -10.48 -2.28
N ILE A 139 17.23 -9.59 -1.57
CA ILE A 139 17.29 -9.54 -0.10
C ILE A 139 16.22 -8.63 0.53
N ASP A 140 15.44 -7.89 -0.26
CA ASP A 140 14.44 -6.96 0.26
C ASP A 140 13.30 -6.66 -0.74
N ASN A 141 12.41 -5.76 -0.34
CA ASN A 141 11.22 -5.34 -1.08
C ASN A 141 11.24 -3.85 -1.44
N LEU A 142 12.42 -3.25 -1.58
CA LEU A 142 12.56 -1.81 -1.80
C LEU A 142 12.63 -1.45 -3.28
N ILE A 143 11.93 -0.39 -3.66
CA ILE A 143 12.01 0.29 -4.96
C ILE A 143 12.33 1.77 -4.77
N VAL A 144 12.64 2.48 -5.86
CA VAL A 144 12.86 3.93 -5.86
C VAL A 144 11.92 4.58 -6.87
N GLU A 145 11.25 5.66 -6.48
CA GLU A 145 10.48 6.50 -7.40
C GLU A 145 11.01 7.93 -7.36
N ARG A 146 10.85 8.70 -8.45
CA ARG A 146 11.33 10.09 -8.54
C ARG A 146 10.87 10.93 -7.34
N ALA A 147 11.79 11.58 -6.65
CA ALA A 147 11.44 12.58 -5.64
C ALA A 147 11.16 13.93 -6.29
N ARG A 148 10.17 14.65 -5.77
CA ARG A 148 9.96 16.06 -6.11
C ARG A 148 10.90 16.95 -5.31
N GLU A 149 11.22 18.11 -5.88
CA GLU A 149 12.01 19.14 -5.20
C GLU A 149 11.21 19.78 -4.06
N GLU A 150 9.94 20.07 -4.32
CA GLU A 150 9.06 20.77 -3.38
C GLU A 150 7.85 19.92 -2.95
N ALA A 151 7.47 20.09 -1.69
CA ALA A 151 6.24 19.54 -1.15
C ALA A 151 5.03 20.33 -1.67
N VAL A 152 3.93 19.62 -1.93
CA VAL A 152 2.71 20.22 -2.49
C VAL A 152 1.61 20.23 -1.45
N SER A 153 0.84 21.33 -1.37
CA SER A 153 -0.41 21.39 -0.63
C SER A 153 -1.60 21.27 -1.59
N LYS A 154 -2.50 20.31 -1.35
CA LYS A 154 -3.69 20.06 -2.18
C LYS A 154 -4.96 20.12 -1.35
N LYS A 155 -5.95 20.89 -1.81
CA LYS A 155 -7.31 20.84 -1.27
C LYS A 155 -8.08 19.69 -1.92
N VAL A 156 -8.76 18.89 -1.11
CA VAL A 156 -9.55 17.74 -1.56
C VAL A 156 -10.95 17.82 -0.96
N GLU A 157 -11.96 17.58 -1.79
CA GLU A 157 -13.37 17.73 -1.40
C GLU A 157 -14.11 16.40 -1.25
N ASN A 158 -13.60 15.31 -1.84
CA ASN A 158 -14.23 14.00 -1.77
C ASN A 158 -13.22 12.85 -1.65
N ALA A 159 -13.70 11.68 -1.21
CA ALA A 159 -12.87 10.51 -0.95
C ALA A 159 -12.22 9.88 -2.20
N ARG A 160 -12.81 10.07 -3.39
CA ARG A 160 -12.28 9.54 -4.65
C ARG A 160 -11.00 10.28 -5.03
N ASP A 161 -11.07 11.62 -5.00
CA ASP A 161 -9.95 12.49 -5.32
C ASP A 161 -8.84 12.34 -4.27
N LEU A 162 -9.21 12.11 -3.01
CA LEU A 162 -8.26 11.84 -1.93
C LEU A 162 -7.39 10.62 -2.23
N LYS A 163 -7.98 9.52 -2.70
CA LYS A 163 -7.24 8.30 -3.00
C LYS A 163 -6.19 8.54 -4.09
N ALA A 164 -6.57 9.21 -5.18
CA ALA A 164 -5.64 9.56 -6.26
C ALA A 164 -4.56 10.54 -5.79
N CYS A 165 -4.92 11.52 -4.95
CA CYS A 165 -3.95 12.45 -4.37
C CYS A 165 -2.89 11.73 -3.54
N ILE A 166 -3.30 10.79 -2.69
CA ILE A 166 -2.39 10.00 -1.85
C ILE A 166 -1.45 9.15 -2.70
N GLU A 167 -1.95 8.47 -3.73
CA GLU A 167 -1.13 7.61 -4.59
C GLU A 167 -0.04 8.40 -5.34
N SER A 168 -0.32 9.67 -5.69
CA SER A 168 0.68 10.61 -6.25
C SER A 168 1.50 11.37 -5.18
N GLY A 169 1.16 11.21 -3.91
CA GLY A 169 1.69 12.00 -2.81
C GLY A 169 3.09 11.57 -2.40
N GLN A 170 3.87 12.51 -1.87
CA GLN A 170 5.20 12.27 -1.32
C GLN A 170 5.29 12.79 0.11
N TYR A 171 6.26 12.26 0.84
CA TYR A 171 6.57 12.67 2.19
C TYR A 171 6.68 14.20 2.29
N GLY A 172 5.97 14.79 3.25
CA GLY A 172 5.96 16.24 3.50
C GLY A 172 4.84 17.01 2.77
N ASP A 173 4.17 16.41 1.79
CA ASP A 173 2.96 16.98 1.19
C ASP A 173 1.89 17.26 2.24
N GLU A 174 0.98 18.16 1.92
CA GLU A 174 -0.18 18.49 2.75
C GLU A 174 -1.48 18.26 1.97
N ILE A 175 -2.44 17.61 2.62
CA ILE A 175 -3.80 17.48 2.13
C ILE A 175 -4.75 18.24 3.05
N ILE A 176 -5.50 19.16 2.46
CA ILE A 176 -6.49 19.98 3.15
C ILE A 176 -7.88 19.46 2.79
N ILE A 177 -8.62 19.01 3.79
CA ILE A 177 -10.02 18.58 3.67
C ILE A 177 -10.95 19.57 4.37
N GLU A 178 -12.20 19.65 3.91
CA GLU A 178 -13.20 20.49 4.58
C GLU A 178 -13.58 19.89 5.95
N ASN A 179 -13.81 18.58 5.97
CA ASN A 179 -14.18 17.82 7.16
C ASN A 179 -13.78 16.34 7.06
N ILE A 180 -13.82 15.63 8.20
CA ILE A 180 -13.42 14.21 8.33
C ILE A 180 -14.21 13.27 7.41
N SER A 181 -15.44 13.63 7.02
CA SER A 181 -16.25 12.78 6.12
C SER A 181 -15.61 12.60 4.73
N SER A 182 -14.66 13.47 4.37
CA SER A 182 -13.86 13.34 3.15
C SER A 182 -12.91 12.13 3.18
N LEU A 183 -12.59 11.60 4.37
CA LEU A 183 -11.69 10.45 4.54
C LEU A 183 -12.38 9.11 4.27
N GLY A 184 -13.70 9.04 4.43
CA GLY A 184 -14.46 7.80 4.26
C GLY A 184 -15.91 7.89 4.73
N THR A 185 -16.72 6.90 4.34
CA THR A 185 -18.15 6.82 4.67
C THR A 185 -18.42 6.16 6.02
N ASP A 186 -17.46 5.42 6.56
CA ASP A 186 -17.54 4.74 7.84
C ASP A 186 -16.20 4.79 8.58
N SER A 187 -16.22 4.44 9.87
CA SER A 187 -15.02 4.49 10.71
C SER A 187 -13.89 3.59 10.18
N ARG A 188 -14.23 2.45 9.58
CA ARG A 188 -13.24 1.56 8.94
C ARG A 188 -12.48 2.27 7.82
N SER A 189 -13.22 2.91 6.93
CA SER A 189 -12.67 3.59 5.76
C SER A 189 -11.84 4.80 6.17
N CYS A 190 -12.31 5.57 7.17
CA CYS A 190 -11.56 6.71 7.71
C CYS A 190 -10.23 6.27 8.33
N VAL A 191 -10.23 5.25 9.20
CA VAL A 191 -8.99 4.73 9.82
C VAL A 191 -8.04 4.20 8.76
N LYS A 192 -8.55 3.45 7.78
CA LYS A 192 -7.72 2.97 6.66
C LYS A 192 -7.09 4.12 5.88
N MET A 193 -7.85 5.19 5.62
CA MET A 193 -7.36 6.35 4.88
C MET A 193 -6.29 7.11 5.66
N LEU A 194 -6.50 7.34 6.96
CA LEU A 194 -5.52 7.95 7.84
C LEU A 194 -4.23 7.11 7.90
N ASN A 195 -4.36 5.78 7.92
CA ASN A 195 -3.20 4.89 7.93
C ASN A 195 -2.38 5.01 6.63
N ARG A 196 -3.06 5.12 5.48
CA ARG A 196 -2.39 5.42 4.21
C ARG A 196 -1.71 6.79 4.22
N LEU A 197 -2.35 7.84 4.73
CA LEU A 197 -1.72 9.16 4.85
C LEU A 197 -0.43 9.12 5.68
N MET A 198 -0.46 8.39 6.81
CA MET A 198 0.72 8.14 7.63
C MET A 198 1.82 7.41 6.85
N HIS A 199 1.52 6.30 6.16
CA HIS A 199 2.50 5.53 5.38
C HIS A 199 3.13 6.29 4.20
N TYR A 200 2.46 7.34 3.71
CA TYR A 200 2.99 8.23 2.68
C TYR A 200 3.65 9.48 3.26
N GLY A 201 3.59 9.68 4.58
CA GLY A 201 4.14 10.86 5.25
C GLY A 201 3.43 12.17 4.89
N ILE A 202 2.13 12.10 4.60
CA ILE A 202 1.34 13.24 4.16
C ILE A 202 0.67 13.87 5.38
N ARG A 203 0.80 15.19 5.50
CA ARG A 203 0.14 15.99 6.54
C ARG A 203 -1.33 16.16 6.20
N LEU A 204 -2.20 16.08 7.21
CA LEU A 204 -3.64 16.25 7.04
C LEU A 204 -4.12 17.47 7.81
N LYS A 205 -4.82 18.36 7.12
CA LYS A 205 -5.48 19.51 7.74
C LYS A 205 -6.99 19.45 7.48
N SER A 206 -7.78 19.38 8.54
CA SER A 206 -9.24 19.48 8.48
C SER A 206 -9.72 20.84 8.96
N LYS A 207 -10.50 21.55 8.13
CA LYS A 207 -10.95 22.90 8.45
C LYS A 207 -12.05 22.92 9.52
N GLN A 208 -13.06 22.06 9.39
CA GLN A 208 -14.22 22.06 10.27
C GLN A 208 -13.87 21.61 11.69
N GLU A 209 -13.15 20.50 11.82
CA GLU A 209 -12.73 19.95 13.12
C GLU A 209 -11.46 20.62 13.67
N LYS A 210 -10.84 21.53 12.90
CA LYS A 210 -9.58 22.21 13.23
C LYS A 210 -8.46 21.23 13.58
N ILE A 211 -8.43 20.11 12.89
CA ILE A 211 -7.42 19.06 13.06
C ILE A 211 -6.24 19.37 12.16
N ASN A 212 -5.03 19.25 12.70
CA ASN A 212 -3.79 19.26 11.93
C ASN A 212 -2.96 18.06 12.40
N LEU A 213 -2.76 17.08 11.54
CA LEU A 213 -1.98 15.87 11.82
C LEU A 213 -0.71 15.89 10.96
N ASN A 214 0.43 15.97 11.63
CA ASN A 214 1.73 15.72 11.04
C ASN A 214 2.07 14.22 11.08
N VAL A 215 3.18 13.84 10.42
CA VAL A 215 3.60 12.44 10.33
C VAL A 215 3.80 11.81 11.72
N GLU A 216 4.37 12.56 12.66
CA GLU A 216 4.63 12.11 14.04
C GLU A 216 3.33 11.96 14.87
N ASP A 217 2.31 12.78 14.58
CA ASP A 217 1.05 12.77 15.30
C ASP A 217 0.29 11.46 15.07
N TYR A 218 0.36 10.91 13.84
CA TYR A 218 -0.33 9.66 13.52
C TYR A 218 0.07 8.52 14.43
N LYS A 219 1.35 8.41 14.83
CA LYS A 219 1.81 7.34 15.74
C LYS A 219 1.07 7.36 17.07
N SER A 220 0.74 8.55 17.57
CA SER A 220 0.02 8.74 18.83
C SER A 220 -1.49 8.54 18.68
N TRP A 221 -2.07 8.99 17.56
CA TRP A 221 -3.52 8.93 17.32
C TRP A 221 -4.00 7.57 16.79
N MET A 222 -3.16 6.83 16.06
CA MET A 222 -3.55 5.58 15.42
C MET A 222 -4.12 4.53 16.38
N PRO A 223 -3.49 4.23 17.54
CA PRO A 223 -4.05 3.26 18.48
C PRO A 223 -5.45 3.65 18.99
N VAL A 224 -5.68 4.95 19.20
CA VAL A 224 -6.98 5.48 19.64
C VAL A 224 -8.02 5.30 18.54
N LEU A 225 -7.68 5.68 17.31
CA LEU A 225 -8.56 5.58 16.15
C LEU A 225 -8.91 4.11 15.82
N GLU A 226 -7.93 3.21 15.89
CA GLU A 226 -8.14 1.77 15.73
C GLU A 226 -9.05 1.21 16.82
N GLY A 227 -8.85 1.62 18.07
CA GLY A 227 -9.72 1.25 19.19
C GLY A 227 -11.17 1.70 18.99
N MET A 228 -11.36 2.95 18.55
CA MET A 228 -12.70 3.49 18.23
C MET A 228 -13.38 2.70 17.11
N PHE A 229 -12.64 2.38 16.04
CA PHE A 229 -13.14 1.55 14.96
C PHE A 229 -13.56 0.15 15.44
N GLN A 230 -12.79 -0.49 16.31
CA GLN A 230 -13.15 -1.79 16.89
C GLN A 230 -14.43 -1.71 17.73
N MET A 231 -14.61 -0.64 18.51
CA MET A 231 -15.83 -0.41 19.29
C MET A 231 -17.06 -0.26 18.38
N ASP A 232 -16.98 0.54 17.32
CA ASP A 232 -18.05 0.69 16.33
C ASP A 232 -18.42 -0.63 15.68
N GLU A 233 -17.44 -1.45 15.31
CA GLU A 233 -17.69 -2.75 14.70
C GLU A 233 -18.41 -3.70 15.67
N GLN A 234 -18.03 -3.68 16.95
CA GLN A 234 -18.72 -4.46 17.98
C GLN A 234 -20.16 -3.99 18.18
N LEU A 235 -20.40 -2.68 18.23
CA LEU A 235 -21.75 -2.11 18.33
C LEU A 235 -22.62 -2.52 17.15
N ARG A 236 -22.10 -2.42 15.91
CA ARG A 236 -22.80 -2.84 14.69
C ARG A 236 -23.18 -4.32 14.75
N LYS A 237 -22.26 -5.20 15.16
CA LYS A 237 -22.51 -6.65 15.33
C LYS A 237 -23.58 -6.92 16.40
N ARG A 238 -23.57 -6.18 17.53
CA ARG A 238 -24.58 -6.31 18.59
C ARG A 238 -25.97 -5.92 18.08
N GLN A 239 -26.09 -4.80 17.37
CA GLN A 239 -27.36 -4.35 16.79
C GLN A 239 -27.87 -5.33 15.74
N GLN A 240 -27.00 -5.85 14.86
CA GLN A 240 -27.35 -6.87 13.88
C GLN A 240 -27.90 -8.13 14.57
N LYS A 241 -27.25 -8.61 15.63
CA LYS A 241 -27.73 -9.78 16.40
C LYS A 241 -29.12 -9.53 17.00
N LYS A 242 -29.37 -8.35 17.59
CA LYS A 242 -30.69 -7.97 18.12
C LYS A 242 -31.76 -7.95 17.02
N GLY A 243 -31.46 -7.36 15.86
CA GLY A 243 -32.37 -7.31 14.72
C GLY A 243 -32.69 -8.70 14.17
N ILE A 244 -31.68 -9.59 14.08
CA ILE A 244 -31.87 -10.99 13.68
C ILE A 244 -32.78 -11.72 14.68
N ALA A 245 -32.56 -11.55 15.99
CA ALA A 245 -33.39 -12.17 17.02
C ALA A 245 -34.87 -11.75 16.89
N LEU A 246 -35.13 -10.45 16.78
CA LEU A 246 -36.49 -9.91 16.57
C LEU A 246 -37.13 -10.42 15.28
N ALA A 247 -36.36 -10.52 14.19
CA ALA A 247 -36.88 -11.05 12.92
C ALA A 247 -37.12 -12.57 12.95
N LYS A 248 -36.37 -13.32 13.76
CA LYS A 248 -36.63 -14.75 14.04
C LYS A 248 -37.90 -14.93 14.87
N GLU A 249 -38.08 -14.14 15.93
CA GLU A 249 -39.32 -14.13 16.73
C GLU A 249 -40.55 -13.81 15.88
N LYS A 250 -40.41 -12.87 14.94
CA LYS A 250 -41.48 -12.52 13.97
C LYS A 250 -41.60 -13.52 12.80
N GLY A 251 -40.88 -14.64 12.81
CA GLY A 251 -40.97 -15.68 11.77
C GLY A 251 -40.57 -15.24 10.35
N LYS A 252 -39.80 -14.16 10.19
CA LYS A 252 -39.45 -13.62 8.86
C LYS A 252 -38.45 -14.49 8.10
N TYR A 253 -37.61 -15.25 8.79
CA TYR A 253 -36.63 -16.13 8.17
C TYR A 253 -37.28 -17.43 7.69
N LYS A 254 -37.73 -17.44 6.44
CA LYS A 254 -38.31 -18.63 5.77
C LYS A 254 -37.28 -19.45 4.97
N GLY A 255 -35.99 -19.19 5.18
CA GLY A 255 -34.91 -19.80 4.43
C GLY A 255 -34.78 -19.28 2.99
N ARG A 256 -33.91 -19.92 2.21
CA ARG A 256 -33.71 -19.60 0.78
C ARG A 256 -34.97 -20.01 0.01
N LYS A 257 -35.56 -19.08 -0.75
CA LYS A 257 -36.65 -19.40 -1.68
C LYS A 257 -36.20 -20.51 -2.63
N ARG A 258 -37.07 -21.50 -2.85
CA ARG A 258 -36.83 -22.57 -3.83
C ARG A 258 -36.69 -21.94 -5.22
N LYS A 259 -35.86 -22.54 -6.09
CA LYS A 259 -35.82 -22.12 -7.50
C LYS A 259 -37.18 -22.43 -8.10
N GLU A 260 -37.85 -21.39 -8.59
CA GLU A 260 -39.16 -21.50 -9.23
C GLU A 260 -39.00 -22.24 -10.56
N ILE A 261 -39.69 -23.37 -10.63
CA ILE A 261 -39.83 -24.21 -11.82
C ILE A 261 -41.29 -24.63 -11.80
N ASP A 262 -41.94 -24.65 -12.96
CA ASP A 262 -43.29 -25.18 -13.08
C ASP A 262 -43.34 -26.63 -12.54
N ASP A 263 -44.19 -26.86 -11.54
CA ASP A 263 -44.23 -28.14 -10.83
C ASP A 263 -44.68 -29.27 -11.77
N LYS A 264 -45.59 -29.00 -12.72
CA LYS A 264 -46.03 -29.98 -13.73
C LYS A 264 -44.91 -30.35 -14.70
N PHE A 265 -44.14 -29.36 -15.15
CA PHE A 265 -42.95 -29.60 -15.97
C PHE A 265 -41.91 -30.41 -15.20
N LEU A 266 -41.65 -30.08 -13.93
CA LEU A 266 -40.69 -30.79 -13.09
C LEU A 266 -41.10 -32.25 -12.85
N GLU A 267 -42.37 -32.50 -12.52
CA GLU A 267 -42.91 -33.86 -12.37
C GLU A 267 -42.76 -34.68 -13.65
N LYS A 268 -43.07 -34.08 -14.81
CA LYS A 268 -42.92 -34.75 -16.11
C LYS A 268 -41.47 -35.15 -16.36
N ILE A 269 -40.51 -34.25 -16.13
CA ILE A 269 -39.08 -34.55 -16.32
C ILE A 269 -38.59 -35.60 -15.31
N ILE A 270 -39.01 -35.52 -14.05
CA ILE A 270 -38.69 -36.52 -13.03
C ILE A 270 -39.22 -37.90 -13.42
N SER A 271 -40.46 -38.00 -13.90
CA SER A 271 -41.07 -39.27 -14.33
C SER A 271 -40.32 -39.88 -15.52
N ARG A 272 -40.00 -39.08 -16.54
CA ARG A 272 -39.21 -39.53 -17.70
C ARG A 272 -37.81 -40.01 -17.28
N PHE A 273 -37.17 -39.32 -16.35
CA PHE A 273 -35.88 -39.72 -15.79
C PHE A 273 -35.97 -41.04 -15.00
N GLN A 274 -37.00 -41.22 -14.15
CA GLN A 274 -37.21 -42.46 -13.39
C GLN A 274 -37.52 -43.67 -14.29
N LYS A 275 -38.25 -43.45 -15.40
CA LYS A 275 -38.50 -44.46 -16.45
C LYS A 275 -37.28 -44.74 -17.34
N LYS A 276 -36.15 -44.07 -17.09
CA LYS A 276 -34.91 -44.14 -17.89
C LYS A 276 -35.08 -43.70 -19.35
N GLU A 277 -36.08 -42.86 -19.64
CA GLU A 277 -36.33 -42.32 -20.99
C GLU A 277 -35.39 -41.18 -21.37
N ILE A 278 -34.83 -40.49 -20.37
CA ILE A 278 -33.85 -39.40 -20.57
C ILE A 278 -32.66 -39.59 -19.60
N PRO A 279 -31.42 -39.30 -20.03
CA PRO A 279 -30.25 -39.30 -19.17
C PRO A 279 -30.27 -38.11 -18.20
N LEU A 280 -29.48 -38.23 -17.12
CA LEU A 280 -29.40 -37.20 -16.07
C LEU A 280 -29.00 -35.84 -16.63
N GLU A 281 -28.05 -35.79 -17.56
CA GLU A 281 -27.55 -34.55 -18.15
C GLU A 281 -28.65 -33.77 -18.86
N GLU A 282 -29.49 -34.46 -19.64
CA GLU A 282 -30.61 -33.87 -20.35
C GLU A 282 -31.70 -33.36 -19.39
N ALA A 283 -31.95 -34.08 -18.28
CA ALA A 283 -32.87 -33.66 -17.24
C ALA A 283 -32.39 -32.41 -16.48
N LEU A 284 -31.08 -32.31 -16.19
CA LEU A 284 -30.49 -31.15 -15.53
C LEU A 284 -30.47 -29.93 -16.45
N LEU A 285 -30.22 -30.13 -17.75
CA LEU A 285 -30.23 -29.07 -18.75
C LEU A 285 -31.65 -28.52 -18.95
N ALA A 286 -32.65 -29.40 -19.04
CA ALA A 286 -34.06 -29.02 -19.18
C ALA A 286 -34.62 -28.29 -17.95
N THR A 287 -34.24 -28.70 -16.73
CA THR A 287 -34.73 -28.08 -15.49
C THR A 287 -33.87 -26.91 -15.01
N GLY A 288 -32.66 -26.76 -15.55
CA GLY A 288 -31.67 -25.81 -15.06
C GLY A 288 -31.31 -26.02 -13.58
N LEU A 289 -31.53 -27.22 -13.04
CA LEU A 289 -31.22 -27.55 -11.64
C LEU A 289 -29.80 -28.13 -11.52
N SER A 290 -29.17 -27.90 -10.36
CA SER A 290 -27.97 -28.66 -10.01
C SER A 290 -28.34 -30.13 -9.76
N LYS A 291 -27.40 -31.05 -10.01
CA LYS A 291 -27.56 -32.47 -9.70
C LYS A 291 -28.12 -32.72 -8.30
N SER A 292 -27.55 -32.05 -7.30
CA SER A 292 -27.99 -32.11 -5.90
C SER A 292 -29.42 -31.60 -5.68
N THR A 293 -29.82 -30.52 -6.35
CA THR A 293 -31.18 -29.98 -6.21
C THR A 293 -32.21 -30.87 -6.91
N PHE A 294 -31.84 -31.43 -8.07
CA PHE A 294 -32.69 -32.35 -8.82
C PHE A 294 -32.98 -33.63 -8.04
N TYR A 295 -31.97 -34.30 -7.49
CA TYR A 295 -32.19 -35.48 -6.64
C TYR A 295 -32.99 -35.16 -5.37
N ARG A 296 -32.78 -33.99 -4.76
CA ARG A 296 -33.60 -33.55 -3.63
C ARG A 296 -35.07 -33.39 -4.03
N ARG A 297 -35.35 -32.79 -5.20
CA ARG A 297 -36.71 -32.65 -5.74
C ARG A 297 -37.35 -33.99 -6.08
N ILE A 298 -36.57 -34.97 -6.56
CA ILE A 298 -37.05 -36.35 -6.77
C ILE A 298 -37.51 -36.97 -5.44
N LYS A 299 -36.72 -36.83 -4.39
CA LYS A 299 -37.03 -37.39 -3.06
C LYS A 299 -38.23 -36.70 -2.39
N GLU A 300 -38.47 -35.42 -2.70
CA GLU A 300 -39.64 -34.66 -2.22
C GLU A 300 -40.93 -35.03 -2.98
N ASN A 301 -40.83 -35.59 -4.19
CA ASN A 301 -41.96 -36.03 -5.04
C ASN A 301 -42.26 -37.54 -4.93
N GLN A 302 -41.68 -38.23 -3.93
CA GLN A 302 -41.99 -39.62 -3.55
C GLN A 302 -42.87 -39.62 -2.31
#